data_AF-A0A2A2JCH9-F1
#
_entry.id   AF-A0A2A2JCH9-F1
#
_cell.length_a   1.000
_cell.length_b   1.000
_cell.length_c   1.000
_cell.angle_alpha   90.00
_cell.angle_beta   90.00
_cell.angle_gamma   90.00
#
_symmetry.space_group_name_H-M   'P 1'
#
loop_
_entity.id
_entity.type
_entity.pdbx_description
1 polymer ?
#
loop_
_entity_poly.entity_id
_entity_poly.type
_entity_poly.pdbx_seq_one_letter_code
_entity_poly.pdbx_strand_id
1 'polypeptide(L)'
;MRRNFPQLVMQVLVPLVILEFVSFVTVTNMKTASKTDQERTFSLSAFGQTRVPILMQIKSPLAYEYYELMRAAEGDAYVPVYKQSSDSLETIVDHLPKELPAHGIGAAFYPSRGEALFNGRAHHSIPTAIAAWNTARLNTLADGSGSIEPQVMVYSNQADSQTAILPSELINFILAPLLILALALLTSSFVMFLVEKRATKFAHQQSLSGISPLTFWSATFLYDFIFYLIIIVVFLIIFWVAKWMQNVIE
;
A
#
# COMPACT_ATOMS: atom_id res chain seq x y z
N MET A 1 14.82 -42.94 29.91
CA MET A 1 14.32 -42.55 28.57
C MET A 1 14.55 -41.07 28.39
N ARG A 2 15.47 -40.68 27.51
CA ARG A 2 15.64 -39.26 27.15
C ARG A 2 14.54 -38.91 26.17
N ARG A 3 13.63 -38.05 26.60
CA ARG A 3 12.62 -37.39 25.75
C ARG A 3 13.37 -36.82 24.55
N ASN A 4 12.92 -37.08 23.32
CA ASN A 4 13.49 -36.43 22.13
C ASN A 4 12.99 -34.98 22.06
N PHE A 5 13.35 -34.23 23.11
CA PHE A 5 13.04 -32.83 23.35
C PHE A 5 13.30 -31.95 22.13
N PRO A 6 14.38 -32.17 21.33
CA PRO A 6 14.61 -31.40 20.12
C PRO A 6 13.48 -31.55 19.09
N GLN A 7 12.93 -32.76 18.93
CA GLN A 7 11.89 -33.05 17.95
C GLN A 7 10.55 -32.41 18.34
N LEU A 8 10.22 -32.46 19.64
CA LEU A 8 9.04 -31.78 20.17
C LEU A 8 9.15 -30.25 20.05
N VAL A 9 10.30 -29.70 20.44
CA VAL A 9 10.55 -28.27 20.37
C VAL A 9 10.47 -27.79 18.93
N MET A 10 11.02 -28.56 17.98
CA MET A 10 10.91 -28.25 16.56
C MET A 10 9.46 -28.25 16.07
N GLN A 11 8.64 -29.22 16.50
CA GLN A 11 7.22 -29.31 16.13
C GLN A 11 6.35 -28.20 16.73
N VAL A 12 6.76 -27.58 17.84
CA VAL A 12 6.07 -26.42 18.43
C VAL A 12 6.58 -25.10 17.85
N LEU A 13 7.89 -25.01 17.58
CA LEU A 13 8.50 -23.82 16.99
C LEU A 13 8.07 -23.58 15.54
N VAL A 14 7.92 -24.64 14.72
CA VAL A 14 7.52 -24.50 13.32
C VAL A 14 6.15 -23.79 13.17
N PRO A 15 5.07 -24.22 13.87
CA PRO A 15 3.81 -23.48 13.90
C PRO A 15 3.94 -22.02 14.35
N LEU A 16 4.78 -21.76 15.36
CA LEU A 16 4.98 -20.40 15.88
C LEU A 16 5.66 -19.50 14.85
N VAL A 17 6.68 -20.00 14.13
CA VAL A 17 7.35 -19.27 13.04
C VAL A 17 6.39 -19.00 11.89
N ILE A 18 5.53 -19.96 11.54
CA ILE A 18 4.49 -19.77 10.52
C ILE A 18 3.54 -18.64 10.95
N LEU A 19 3.09 -18.62 12.20
CA LEU A 19 2.20 -17.58 12.71
C LEU A 19 2.86 -16.21 12.79
N GLU A 20 4.13 -16.14 13.19
CA GLU A 20 4.90 -14.90 13.20
C GLU A 20 5.05 -14.34 11.78
N PHE A 21 5.32 -15.20 10.79
CA PHE A 21 5.35 -14.81 9.39
C PHE A 21 3.98 -14.29 8.90
N VAL A 22 2.91 -15.01 9.19
CA VAL A 22 1.53 -14.62 8.86
C VAL A 22 1.16 -13.26 9.48
N SER A 23 1.52 -13.06 10.75
CA SER A 23 1.33 -11.80 11.47
C SER A 23 2.12 -10.66 10.82
N PHE A 24 3.40 -10.88 10.51
CA PHE A 24 4.27 -9.89 9.88
C PHE A 24 3.72 -9.44 8.51
N VAL A 25 3.32 -10.39 7.67
CA VAL A 25 2.72 -10.09 6.35
C VAL A 25 1.44 -9.28 6.51
N THR A 26 0.60 -9.60 7.50
CA THR A 26 -0.65 -8.85 7.71
C THR A 26 -0.39 -7.41 8.18
N VAL A 27 0.48 -7.23 9.18
CA VAL A 27 0.82 -5.91 9.74
C VAL A 27 1.48 -4.99 8.71
N THR A 28 2.36 -5.54 7.87
CA THR A 28 3.03 -4.78 6.79
C THR A 28 2.05 -4.32 5.72
N ASN A 29 1.08 -5.15 5.33
CA ASN A 29 0.01 -4.75 4.42
C ASN A 29 -0.87 -3.65 5.03
N MET A 30 -1.29 -3.77 6.30
CA MET A 30 -2.11 -2.76 6.99
C MET A 30 -1.41 -1.40 7.10
N LYS A 31 -0.12 -1.37 7.46
CA LYS A 31 0.67 -0.12 7.54
C LYS A 31 0.84 0.56 6.18
N THR A 32 0.84 -0.20 5.09
CA THR A 32 0.97 0.33 3.73
C THR A 32 -0.34 0.97 3.28
N ALA A 33 -1.47 0.33 3.55
CA ALA A 33 -2.80 0.87 3.27
C ALA A 33 -3.00 2.26 3.93
N SER A 34 -2.70 2.38 5.23
CA SER A 34 -2.88 3.63 5.99
C SER A 34 -2.01 4.80 5.52
N LYS A 35 -0.88 4.56 4.85
CA LYS A 35 -0.02 5.64 4.34
C LYS A 35 -0.52 6.26 3.03
N THR A 36 -1.54 5.69 2.40
CA THR A 36 -1.93 6.09 1.05
C THR A 36 -3.11 7.07 1.02
N ASP A 37 -3.82 7.24 2.14
CA ASP A 37 -4.84 8.29 2.35
C ASP A 37 -4.18 9.65 2.60
N GLN A 38 -3.31 10.05 1.67
CA GLN A 38 -2.69 11.37 1.68
C GLN A 38 -3.36 12.24 0.63
N GLU A 39 -3.76 13.43 1.07
CA GLU A 39 -4.18 14.51 0.20
C GLU A 39 -3.08 14.77 -0.83
N ARG A 40 -3.44 14.72 -2.12
CA ARG A 40 -2.51 15.05 -3.21
C ARG A 40 -2.92 16.36 -3.83
N THR A 41 -2.05 17.36 -3.67
CA THR A 41 -2.15 18.63 -4.37
C THR A 41 -1.56 18.48 -5.77
N PHE A 42 -2.15 19.13 -6.77
CA PHE A 42 -1.55 19.20 -8.10
C PHE A 42 -0.94 20.59 -8.32
N SER A 43 0.38 20.63 -8.30
CA SER A 43 1.18 21.82 -8.54
C SER A 43 2.11 21.59 -9.72
N LEU A 44 2.64 22.68 -10.28
CA LEU A 44 3.62 22.59 -11.36
C LEU A 44 4.94 21.94 -10.89
N SER A 45 5.28 22.07 -9.61
CA SER A 45 6.43 21.39 -8.99
C SER A 45 6.31 19.87 -8.95
N ALA A 46 5.09 19.32 -9.01
CA ALA A 46 4.89 17.86 -9.05
C ALA A 46 5.44 17.22 -10.33
N PHE A 47 5.66 18.01 -11.38
CA PHE A 47 6.24 17.52 -12.63
C PHE A 47 7.78 17.55 -12.65
N GLY A 48 8.44 18.17 -11.66
CA GLY A 48 9.88 18.40 -11.65
C GLY A 48 10.33 19.37 -12.77
N GLN A 49 11.56 19.22 -13.29
CA GLN A 49 12.04 20.06 -14.39
C GLN A 49 11.21 19.88 -15.68
N THR A 50 10.36 20.85 -15.98
CA THR A 50 9.45 20.84 -17.13
C THR A 50 9.74 21.96 -18.10
N ARG A 51 9.42 21.73 -19.38
CA ARG A 51 9.38 22.80 -20.38
C ARG A 51 7.92 23.07 -20.70
N VAL A 52 7.45 24.30 -20.46
CA VAL A 52 6.06 24.70 -20.68
C VAL A 52 5.99 25.48 -21.99
N PRO A 53 5.60 24.85 -23.13
CA PRO A 53 5.49 25.56 -24.39
C PRO A 53 4.29 26.51 -24.35
N ILE A 54 4.54 27.79 -24.67
CA ILE A 54 3.50 28.79 -24.83
C ILE A 54 3.54 29.35 -26.25
N LEU A 55 2.46 29.18 -27.00
CA LEU A 55 2.26 29.82 -28.29
C LEU A 55 1.41 31.08 -28.11
N MET A 56 1.95 32.24 -28.48
CA MET A 56 1.23 33.51 -28.41
C MET A 56 1.16 34.13 -29.81
N GLN A 57 0.00 34.01 -30.46
CA GLN A 57 -0.24 34.66 -31.76
C GLN A 57 -0.71 36.11 -31.60
N ILE A 58 -1.41 36.43 -30.51
CA ILE A 58 -1.87 37.79 -30.16
C ILE A 58 -1.50 38.12 -28.73
N LYS A 59 -1.20 39.41 -28.49
CA LYS A 59 -1.05 39.98 -27.15
C LYS A 59 -2.43 40.04 -26.48
N SER A 60 -2.77 39.03 -25.68
CA SER A 60 -3.94 39.04 -24.81
C SER A 60 -3.50 39.19 -23.34
N PRO A 61 -4.26 39.91 -22.50
CA PRO A 61 -3.99 39.99 -21.07
C PRO A 61 -3.90 38.61 -20.41
N LEU A 62 -4.76 37.67 -20.84
CA LEU A 62 -4.76 36.28 -20.38
C LEU A 62 -3.46 35.55 -20.71
N ALA A 63 -2.92 35.74 -21.92
CA ALA A 63 -1.67 35.10 -22.31
C ALA A 63 -0.47 35.67 -21.52
N TYR A 64 -0.52 36.96 -21.17
CA TYR A 64 0.49 37.59 -20.33
C TYR A 64 0.43 37.07 -18.89
N GLU A 65 -0.75 37.04 -18.27
CA GLU A 65 -0.92 36.48 -16.92
C GLU A 65 -0.54 35.00 -16.84
N TYR A 66 -0.93 34.21 -17.85
CA TYR A 66 -0.54 32.79 -17.91
C TYR A 66 0.98 32.63 -18.03
N TYR A 67 1.63 33.47 -18.83
CA TYR A 67 3.09 33.48 -18.94
C TYR A 67 3.76 33.86 -17.61
N GLU A 68 3.29 34.92 -16.95
CA GLU A 68 3.84 35.36 -15.65
C GLU A 68 3.62 34.31 -14.56
N LEU A 69 2.50 33.58 -14.54
CA LEU A 69 2.28 32.46 -13.61
C LEU A 69 3.26 31.30 -13.83
N MET A 70 3.50 30.92 -15.10
CA MET A 70 4.44 29.86 -15.43
C MET A 70 5.89 30.27 -15.18
N ARG A 71 6.18 31.56 -15.36
CA ARG A 71 7.47 32.16 -15.02
C ARG A 71 7.67 32.26 -13.51
N ALA A 72 6.66 32.67 -12.74
CA ALA A 72 6.75 32.73 -11.28
C ALA A 72 6.97 31.34 -10.65
N ALA A 73 6.59 30.27 -11.34
CA ALA A 73 6.90 28.90 -10.98
C ALA A 73 8.35 28.45 -11.31
N GLU A 74 9.27 29.39 -11.60
CA GLU A 74 10.66 29.23 -12.10
C GLU A 74 11.62 28.33 -11.28
N GLY A 75 11.17 27.69 -10.21
CA GLY A 75 11.96 26.65 -9.53
C GLY A 75 12.15 25.39 -10.38
N ASP A 76 11.19 25.08 -11.26
CA ASP A 76 11.10 23.80 -11.96
C ASP A 76 10.57 23.91 -13.41
N ALA A 77 10.12 25.08 -13.89
CA ALA A 77 9.55 25.24 -15.22
C ALA A 77 10.36 26.20 -16.10
N TYR A 78 10.83 25.72 -17.27
CA TYR A 78 11.41 26.54 -18.33
C TYR A 78 10.35 26.88 -19.39
N VAL A 79 10.12 28.16 -19.66
CA VAL A 79 9.01 28.62 -20.50
C VAL A 79 9.52 29.23 -21.82
N PRO A 80 9.64 28.44 -22.91
CA PRO A 80 9.89 29.01 -24.23
C PRO A 80 8.60 29.65 -24.79
N VAL A 81 8.64 30.96 -25.07
CA VAL A 81 7.55 31.69 -25.74
C VAL A 81 7.79 31.70 -27.25
N TYR A 82 6.89 31.06 -27.99
CA TYR A 82 6.92 31.06 -29.45
C TYR A 82 6.09 32.23 -29.98
N LYS A 83 6.76 33.19 -30.62
CA LYS A 83 6.15 34.40 -31.18
C LYS A 83 5.73 34.12 -32.62
N GLN A 84 4.42 34.00 -32.83
CA GLN A 84 3.76 34.01 -34.14
C GLN A 84 4.54 33.29 -35.25
N SER A 85 4.65 31.96 -35.17
CA SER A 85 5.04 31.18 -36.35
C SER A 85 3.83 31.00 -37.27
N SER A 86 4.03 31.02 -38.59
CA SER A 86 3.04 30.56 -39.58
C SER A 86 2.75 29.07 -39.47
N ASP A 87 3.56 28.38 -38.68
CA ASP A 87 3.51 26.94 -38.49
C ASP A 87 2.42 26.56 -37.50
N SER A 88 1.61 25.56 -37.88
CA SER A 88 0.64 24.95 -36.99
C SER A 88 1.35 24.34 -35.78
N LEU A 89 0.63 24.18 -34.67
CA LEU A 89 1.18 23.59 -33.45
C LEU A 89 1.80 22.20 -33.69
N GLU A 90 1.27 21.46 -34.67
CA GLU A 90 1.80 20.17 -35.16
C GLU A 90 3.22 20.31 -35.68
N THR A 91 3.49 21.33 -36.48
CA THR A 91 4.83 21.61 -37.01
C THR A 91 5.79 22.02 -35.89
N ILE A 92 5.34 22.75 -34.87
CA ILE A 92 6.17 23.06 -33.69
C ILE A 92 6.53 21.78 -32.91
N VAL A 93 5.55 20.89 -32.74
CA VAL A 93 5.75 19.58 -32.11
C VAL A 93 6.70 18.70 -32.93
N ASP A 94 6.63 18.75 -34.26
CA ASP A 94 7.51 18.01 -35.18
C ASP A 94 8.96 18.52 -35.17
N HIS A 95 9.19 19.80 -34.85
CA HIS A 95 10.52 20.39 -34.72
C HIS A 95 11.12 20.22 -33.32
N LEU A 96 10.34 19.76 -32.33
CA LEU A 96 10.92 19.30 -31.08
C LEU A 96 11.79 18.06 -31.38
N PRO A 97 12.98 17.93 -30.75
CA PRO A 97 13.74 16.70 -30.87
C PRO A 97 12.82 15.53 -30.55
N LYS A 98 12.84 14.44 -31.35
CA LYS A 98 12.00 13.24 -31.19
C LYS A 98 12.21 12.48 -29.86
N GLU A 99 12.83 13.13 -28.88
CA GLU A 99 12.77 12.77 -27.49
C GLU A 99 11.38 13.13 -26.96
N LEU A 100 10.77 12.20 -26.22
CA LEU A 100 9.49 12.48 -25.60
C LEU A 100 9.62 13.72 -24.70
N PRO A 101 8.73 14.72 -24.84
CA PRO A 101 8.81 15.91 -24.02
C PRO A 101 8.69 15.54 -22.54
N ALA A 102 9.40 16.29 -21.68
CA ALA A 102 9.26 16.18 -20.25
C ALA A 102 7.77 16.27 -19.86
N HIS A 103 7.39 15.61 -18.76
CA HIS A 103 6.04 15.72 -18.22
C HIS A 103 5.72 17.20 -18.01
N GLY A 104 4.52 17.65 -18.37
CA GLY A 104 4.22 19.07 -18.28
C GLY A 104 2.89 19.44 -18.94
N ILE A 105 2.67 20.74 -18.99
CA ILE A 105 1.49 21.38 -19.55
C ILE A 105 1.94 22.50 -20.49
N GLY A 106 1.02 23.02 -21.30
CA GLY A 106 1.30 24.15 -22.19
C GLY A 106 0.02 24.91 -22.53
N ALA A 107 0.16 25.98 -23.30
CA ALA A 107 -0.98 26.77 -23.75
C ALA A 107 -0.74 27.38 -25.13
N ALA A 108 -1.80 27.50 -25.91
CA ALA A 108 -1.81 28.20 -27.19
C ALA A 108 -2.91 29.25 -27.21
N PHE A 109 -2.53 30.49 -27.52
CA PHE A 109 -3.43 31.64 -27.58
C PHE A 109 -3.57 32.12 -29.02
N TYR A 110 -4.75 31.87 -29.60
CA TYR A 110 -5.16 32.28 -30.96
C TYR A 110 -6.08 33.51 -30.89
N PRO A 111 -6.37 34.19 -32.02
CA PRO A 111 -7.24 35.37 -32.06
C PRO A 111 -8.64 35.17 -31.48
N SER A 112 -9.24 34.00 -31.70
CA SER A 112 -10.63 33.70 -31.33
C SER A 112 -10.79 32.57 -30.31
N ARG A 113 -9.68 31.89 -29.96
CA ARG A 113 -9.71 30.72 -29.07
C ARG A 113 -8.42 30.59 -28.27
N GLY A 114 -8.52 29.97 -27.11
CA GLY A 114 -7.39 29.56 -26.30
C GLY A 114 -7.45 28.05 -26.08
N GLU A 115 -6.30 27.39 -26.15
CA GLU A 115 -6.17 25.95 -25.96
C GLU A 115 -5.19 25.67 -24.83
N ALA A 116 -5.62 24.89 -23.84
CA ALA A 116 -4.74 24.36 -22.81
C ALA A 116 -4.26 22.98 -23.25
N LEU A 117 -2.95 22.77 -23.19
CA LEU A 117 -2.29 21.53 -23.58
C LEU A 117 -1.87 20.76 -22.33
N PHE A 118 -2.04 19.45 -22.37
CA PHE A 118 -1.69 18.55 -21.28
C PHE A 118 -0.98 17.31 -21.83
N ASN A 119 -0.08 16.73 -21.02
CA ASN A 119 0.59 15.49 -21.34
C ASN A 119 -0.16 14.29 -20.75
N GLY A 120 -0.70 13.40 -21.59
CA GLY A 120 -1.44 12.22 -21.15
C GLY A 120 -0.63 11.19 -20.34
N ARG A 121 0.70 11.31 -20.28
CA ARG A 121 1.57 10.45 -19.44
C ARG A 121 1.53 10.80 -17.96
N ALA A 122 1.21 12.04 -17.62
CA ALA A 122 1.14 12.48 -16.23
C ALA A 122 -0.33 12.56 -15.81
N HIS A 123 -0.75 11.74 -14.85
CA HIS A 123 -2.14 11.71 -14.36
C HIS A 123 -2.61 13.06 -13.80
N HIS A 124 -1.69 13.89 -13.32
CA HIS A 124 -1.96 15.22 -12.78
C HIS A 124 -1.86 16.34 -13.83
N SER A 125 -1.57 16.05 -15.11
CA SER A 125 -1.45 17.05 -16.19
C SER A 125 -2.75 17.79 -16.46
N ILE A 126 -3.86 17.06 -16.57
CA ILE A 126 -5.18 17.63 -16.83
C ILE A 126 -5.63 18.57 -15.70
N PRO A 127 -5.69 18.14 -14.42
CA PRO A 127 -6.13 19.04 -13.35
C PRO A 127 -5.19 20.24 -13.19
N THR A 128 -3.87 20.06 -13.38
CA THR A 128 -2.93 21.19 -13.29
C THR A 128 -3.08 22.17 -14.45
N ALA A 129 -3.28 21.70 -15.68
CA ALA A 129 -3.48 22.56 -16.84
C ALA A 129 -4.74 23.42 -16.70
N ILE A 130 -5.84 22.81 -16.23
CA ILE A 130 -7.11 23.50 -15.99
C ILE A 130 -6.97 24.52 -14.86
N ALA A 131 -6.30 24.16 -13.76
CA ALA A 131 -6.08 25.05 -12.64
C ALA A 131 -5.21 26.26 -13.02
N ALA A 132 -4.11 26.04 -13.74
CA ALA A 132 -3.26 27.12 -14.22
C ALA A 132 -4.00 28.07 -15.16
N TRP A 133 -4.81 27.52 -16.07
CA TRP A 133 -5.65 28.32 -16.97
C TRP A 133 -6.67 29.18 -16.22
N ASN A 134 -7.37 28.58 -15.25
CA ASN A 134 -8.37 29.29 -14.46
C ASN A 134 -7.74 30.30 -13.51
N THR A 135 -6.54 30.04 -12.99
CA THR A 135 -5.78 30.98 -12.17
C THR A 135 -5.37 32.21 -12.99
N ALA A 136 -4.86 32.00 -14.21
CA ALA A 136 -4.55 33.10 -15.13
C ALA A 136 -5.80 33.94 -15.43
N ARG A 137 -6.93 33.27 -15.70
CA ARG A 137 -8.21 33.94 -15.94
C ARG A 137 -8.71 34.71 -14.71
N LEU A 138 -8.59 34.14 -13.52
CA LEU A 138 -8.96 34.80 -12.26
C LEU A 138 -8.17 36.10 -12.09
N ASN A 139 -6.85 36.05 -12.29
CA ASN A 139 -5.99 37.22 -12.13
C ASN A 139 -6.31 38.32 -13.16
N THR A 140 -6.63 37.94 -14.40
CA THR A 140 -7.07 38.93 -15.41
C THR A 140 -8.39 39.63 -15.07
N LEU A 141 -9.30 38.96 -14.36
CA LEU A 141 -10.65 39.47 -14.10
C LEU A 141 -10.74 40.20 -12.76
N ALA A 142 -9.96 39.77 -11.77
CA ALA A 142 -10.00 40.27 -10.40
C ALA A 142 -8.98 41.38 -10.12
N ASP A 143 -8.09 41.69 -11.08
CA ASP A 143 -7.00 42.68 -10.94
C ASP A 143 -6.17 42.44 -9.65
N GLY A 144 -6.00 41.17 -9.28
CA GLY A 144 -5.38 40.73 -8.02
C GLY A 144 -4.75 39.34 -8.14
N SER A 145 -3.92 38.96 -7.16
CA SER A 145 -3.12 37.72 -7.18
C SER A 145 -3.84 36.55 -6.49
N GLY A 146 -4.82 35.96 -7.16
CA GLY A 146 -5.44 34.70 -6.72
C GLY A 146 -4.62 33.48 -7.17
N SER A 147 -4.77 32.36 -6.46
CA SER A 147 -4.28 31.04 -6.88
C SER A 147 -5.38 30.01 -6.71
N ILE A 148 -5.57 29.13 -7.70
CA ILE A 148 -6.48 27.99 -7.62
C ILE A 148 -5.64 26.72 -7.54
N GLU A 149 -5.70 26.03 -6.41
CA GLU A 149 -4.98 24.77 -6.18
C GLU A 149 -5.97 23.59 -6.19
N PRO A 150 -5.93 22.73 -7.22
CA PRO A 150 -6.77 21.54 -7.25
C PRO A 150 -6.17 20.47 -6.34
N GLN A 151 -7.04 19.86 -5.55
CA GLN A 151 -6.69 18.79 -4.62
C GLN A 151 -7.56 17.58 -4.90
N VAL A 152 -6.98 16.39 -4.82
CA VAL A 152 -7.73 15.14 -4.84
C VAL A 152 -7.52 14.43 -3.52
N MET A 153 -8.62 14.27 -2.80
CA MET A 153 -8.74 13.35 -1.69
C MET A 153 -9.39 12.07 -2.21
N VAL A 154 -8.62 10.99 -2.27
CA VAL A 154 -9.17 9.68 -2.56
C VAL A 154 -9.68 9.12 -1.24
N TYR A 155 -11.00 9.06 -1.09
CA TYR A 155 -11.61 8.32 0.00
C TYR A 155 -11.51 6.84 -0.33
N SER A 156 -10.51 6.14 0.22
CA SER A 156 -10.51 4.69 0.19
C SER A 156 -11.59 4.20 1.15
N ASN A 157 -12.55 3.44 0.64
CA ASN A 157 -13.39 2.63 1.52
C ASN A 157 -12.45 1.67 2.25
N GLN A 158 -12.48 1.64 3.59
CA GLN A 158 -11.59 0.81 4.40
C GLN A 158 -11.57 -0.68 4.01
N ALA A 159 -12.59 -1.15 3.27
CA ALA A 159 -12.68 -2.52 2.74
C ALA A 159 -11.88 -2.76 1.43
N ASP A 160 -11.63 -1.73 0.63
CA ASP A 160 -10.96 -1.81 -0.68
C ASP A 160 -9.68 -0.98 -0.68
N SER A 161 -8.78 -1.31 0.24
CA SER A 161 -7.39 -0.87 0.15
C SER A 161 -6.73 -1.55 -1.06
N GLN A 162 -7.00 -1.06 -2.27
CA GLN A 162 -6.31 -1.42 -3.52
C GLN A 162 -4.80 -1.11 -3.50
N THR A 163 -4.28 -0.69 -2.35
CA THR A 163 -2.89 -0.30 -2.09
C THR A 163 -2.19 -1.25 -1.12
N ALA A 164 -2.86 -2.33 -0.69
CA ALA A 164 -2.16 -3.47 -0.11
C ALA A 164 -1.18 -4.05 -1.14
N ILE A 165 0.03 -4.42 -0.71
CA ILE A 165 1.07 -4.96 -1.59
C ILE A 165 0.50 -6.18 -2.35
N LEU A 166 -0.34 -6.96 -1.66
CA LEU A 166 -1.12 -8.05 -2.23
C LEU A 166 -2.62 -7.78 -2.01
N PRO A 167 -3.52 -8.16 -2.94
CA PRO A 167 -4.96 -8.11 -2.72
C PRO A 167 -5.37 -8.85 -1.45
N SER A 168 -6.33 -8.32 -0.70
CA SER A 168 -6.85 -8.93 0.54
C SER A 168 -7.34 -10.36 0.32
N GLU A 169 -7.99 -10.63 -0.82
CA GLU A 169 -8.41 -11.99 -1.20
C GLU A 169 -7.23 -12.95 -1.37
N LEU A 170 -6.15 -12.50 -2.01
CA LEU A 170 -4.95 -13.31 -2.22
C LEU A 170 -4.23 -13.59 -0.89
N ILE A 171 -4.18 -12.60 -0.01
CA ILE A 171 -3.65 -12.75 1.34
C ILE A 171 -4.44 -13.81 2.09
N ASN A 172 -5.77 -13.71 2.12
CA ASN A 172 -6.63 -14.68 2.81
C ASN A 172 -6.51 -16.09 2.21
N PHE A 173 -6.44 -16.20 0.88
CA PHE A 173 -6.27 -17.48 0.19
C PHE A 173 -4.96 -18.18 0.56
N ILE A 174 -3.87 -17.43 0.77
CA ILE A 174 -2.56 -17.98 1.15
C ILE A 174 -2.49 -18.23 2.66
N LEU A 175 -2.92 -17.26 3.48
CA LEU A 175 -2.78 -17.30 4.94
C LEU A 175 -3.70 -18.33 5.61
N ALA A 176 -4.93 -18.53 5.12
CA ALA A 176 -5.87 -19.44 5.78
C ALA A 176 -5.37 -20.90 5.80
N PRO A 177 -4.90 -21.48 4.69
CA PRO A 177 -4.28 -22.82 4.71
C PRO A 177 -3.03 -22.90 5.59
N LEU A 178 -2.19 -21.85 5.61
CA LEU A 178 -1.00 -21.78 6.46
C LEU A 178 -1.36 -21.80 7.96
N LEU A 179 -2.43 -21.12 8.35
CA LEU A 179 -2.92 -21.10 9.72
C LEU A 179 -3.52 -22.45 10.12
N ILE A 180 -4.29 -23.09 9.24
CA ILE A 180 -4.79 -24.46 9.44
C ILE A 180 -3.61 -25.43 9.59
N LEU A 181 -2.58 -25.30 8.75
CA LEU A 181 -1.37 -26.12 8.82
C LEU A 181 -0.63 -25.93 10.15
N ALA A 182 -0.48 -24.68 10.62
CA ALA A 182 0.14 -24.40 11.92
C ALA A 182 -0.62 -25.07 13.07
N LEU A 183 -1.95 -25.00 13.09
CA LEU A 183 -2.79 -25.67 14.10
C LEU A 183 -2.72 -27.20 13.99
N ALA A 184 -2.68 -27.76 12.78
CA ALA A 184 -2.55 -29.21 12.55
C ALA A 184 -1.20 -29.75 13.02
N LEU A 185 -0.10 -29.04 12.74
CA LEU A 185 1.23 -29.39 13.22
C LEU A 185 1.32 -29.29 14.75
N LEU A 186 0.69 -28.29 15.35
CA LEU A 186 0.63 -28.14 16.79
C LEU A 186 -0.10 -29.31 17.46
N THR A 187 -1.30 -29.66 16.97
CA THR A 187 -2.10 -30.78 17.52
C THR A 187 -1.39 -32.14 17.34
N SER A 188 -0.64 -32.32 16.26
CA SER A 188 0.17 -33.51 16.01
C SER A 188 1.25 -33.76 17.07
N SER A 189 1.84 -32.69 17.63
CA SER A 189 2.90 -32.80 18.66
C SER A 189 2.46 -33.54 19.93
N PHE A 190 1.19 -33.42 20.32
CA PHE A 190 0.62 -34.13 21.48
C PHE A 190 0.48 -35.64 21.23
N VAL A 191 0.22 -36.04 19.98
CA VAL A 191 0.06 -37.45 19.61
C VAL A 191 1.40 -38.17 19.63
N MET A 192 2.49 -37.51 19.25
CA MET A 192 3.82 -38.11 19.26
C MET A 192 4.24 -38.57 20.67
N PHE A 193 3.88 -37.82 21.71
CA PHE A 193 4.11 -38.23 23.10
C PHE A 193 3.36 -39.51 23.49
N LEU A 194 2.12 -39.66 23.03
CA LEU A 194 1.33 -40.88 23.23
C LEU A 194 1.95 -42.08 22.52
N VAL A 195 2.50 -41.88 21.32
CA VAL A 195 3.19 -42.92 20.55
C VAL A 195 4.48 -43.37 21.24
N GLU A 196 5.31 -42.44 21.73
CA GLU A 196 6.52 -42.78 22.50
C GLU A 196 6.17 -43.54 23.79
N LYS A 197 5.10 -43.13 24.51
CA LYS A 197 4.61 -43.86 25.70
C LYS A 197 4.17 -45.28 25.39
N ARG A 198 3.58 -45.53 24.20
CA ARG A 198 3.23 -46.89 23.74
C ARG A 198 4.48 -47.70 23.35
N ALA A 199 5.40 -47.11 22.61
CA ALA A 199 6.63 -47.77 22.16
C ALA A 199 7.51 -48.23 23.32
N THR A 200 7.51 -47.47 24.42
CA THR A 200 8.29 -47.74 25.62
C THR A 200 7.61 -48.68 26.63
N LYS A 201 6.37 -49.13 26.35
CA LYS A 201 5.53 -49.92 27.26
C LYS A 201 5.41 -49.30 28.66
N PHE A 202 5.45 -47.97 28.76
CA PHE A 202 5.44 -47.26 30.04
C PHE A 202 4.19 -47.59 30.88
N ALA A 203 3.03 -47.75 30.22
CA ALA A 203 1.80 -48.15 30.88
C ALA A 203 1.88 -49.53 31.56
N HIS A 204 2.68 -50.47 31.02
CA HIS A 204 2.90 -51.78 31.64
C HIS A 204 3.76 -51.66 32.90
N GLN A 205 4.83 -50.86 32.84
CA GLN A 205 5.66 -50.56 34.01
C GLN A 205 4.87 -49.86 35.12
N GLN A 206 3.94 -48.98 34.74
CA GLN A 206 3.10 -48.26 35.69
C GLN A 206 1.98 -49.14 36.28
N SER A 207 1.49 -50.13 35.54
CA SER A 207 0.59 -51.16 36.06
C SER A 207 1.26 -52.01 37.15
N LEU A 208 2.54 -52.35 36.98
CA LEU A 208 3.33 -53.07 37.98
C LEU A 208 3.53 -52.28 39.29
N SER A 209 3.37 -50.95 39.25
CA SER A 209 3.41 -50.08 40.44
C SER A 209 2.07 -49.92 41.16
N GLY A 210 1.00 -50.59 40.71
CA GLY A 210 -0.31 -50.60 41.40
C GLY A 210 -1.16 -49.34 41.19
N ILE A 211 -0.78 -48.45 40.27
CA ILE A 211 -1.54 -47.24 39.96
C ILE A 211 -2.76 -47.60 39.12
N SER A 212 -3.93 -47.07 39.48
CA SER A 212 -5.16 -47.30 38.71
C SER A 212 -5.05 -46.66 37.31
N PRO A 213 -5.52 -47.35 36.24
CA PRO A 213 -5.48 -46.80 34.88
C PRO A 213 -6.19 -45.45 34.76
N LEU A 214 -7.30 -45.25 35.47
CA LEU A 214 -8.08 -44.00 35.44
C LEU A 214 -7.26 -42.81 35.96
N THR A 215 -6.57 -42.98 37.10
CA THR A 215 -5.72 -41.92 37.67
C THR A 215 -4.60 -41.53 36.70
N PHE A 216 -4.01 -42.51 36.01
CA PHE A 216 -2.95 -42.26 35.03
C PHE A 216 -3.45 -41.47 33.81
N TRP A 217 -4.58 -41.87 33.23
CA TRP A 217 -5.16 -41.19 32.06
C TRP A 217 -5.62 -39.77 32.41
N SER A 218 -6.25 -39.57 33.57
CA SER A 218 -6.67 -38.24 34.03
C SER A 218 -5.48 -37.31 34.29
N ALA A 219 -4.41 -37.80 34.92
CA ALA A 219 -3.21 -37.00 35.13
C ALA A 219 -2.50 -36.63 33.82
N THR A 220 -2.44 -37.57 32.87
CA THR A 220 -1.88 -37.31 31.53
C THR A 220 -2.71 -36.29 30.77
N PHE A 221 -4.05 -36.44 30.76
CA PHE A 221 -4.95 -35.50 30.12
C PHE A 221 -4.83 -34.10 30.72
N LEU A 222 -4.80 -33.98 32.05
CA LEU A 222 -4.69 -32.68 32.72
C LEU A 222 -3.37 -31.98 32.40
N TYR A 223 -2.27 -32.72 32.36
CA TYR A 223 -0.97 -32.20 31.97
C TYR A 223 -0.99 -31.68 30.52
N ASP A 224 -1.52 -32.48 29.59
CA ASP A 224 -1.60 -32.10 28.17
C ASP A 224 -2.55 -30.90 27.98
N PHE A 225 -3.66 -30.85 28.71
CA PHE A 225 -4.64 -29.75 28.69
C PHE A 225 -4.03 -28.42 29.16
N ILE A 226 -3.29 -28.42 30.27
CA ILE A 226 -2.61 -27.22 30.77
C ILE A 226 -1.56 -26.73 29.77
N PHE A 227 -0.77 -27.65 29.20
CA PHE A 227 0.23 -27.29 28.21
C PHE A 227 -0.42 -26.71 26.94
N TYR A 228 -1.51 -27.31 26.48
CA TYR A 228 -2.29 -26.80 25.35
C TYR A 228 -2.88 -25.41 25.61
N LEU A 229 -3.40 -25.16 26.82
CA LEU A 229 -3.87 -23.83 27.24
C LEU A 229 -2.77 -22.78 27.15
N ILE A 230 -1.55 -23.08 27.60
CA ILE A 230 -0.42 -22.16 27.52
C ILE A 230 -0.13 -21.78 26.06
N ILE A 231 -0.16 -22.76 25.14
CA ILE A 231 0.10 -22.49 23.72
C ILE A 231 -1.03 -21.64 23.11
N ILE A 232 -2.29 -21.93 23.44
CA ILE A 232 -3.42 -21.10 22.99
C ILE A 232 -3.26 -19.65 23.47
N VAL A 233 -2.86 -19.44 24.72
CA VAL A 233 -2.64 -18.09 25.25
C VAL A 233 -1.53 -17.37 24.46
N VAL A 234 -0.44 -18.05 24.14
CA VAL A 234 0.62 -17.48 23.28
C VAL A 234 0.08 -17.09 21.90
N PHE A 235 -0.76 -17.94 21.28
CA PHE A 235 -1.38 -17.65 19.99
C PHE A 235 -2.29 -16.42 20.06
N LEU A 236 -3.11 -16.32 21.12
CA LEU A 236 -3.99 -15.17 21.34
C LEU A 236 -3.19 -13.88 21.53
N ILE A 237 -2.05 -13.93 22.24
CA ILE A 237 -1.15 -12.77 22.37
C ILE A 237 -0.61 -12.35 21.00
N ILE A 238 -0.17 -13.29 20.16
CA ILE A 238 0.31 -13.00 18.81
C ILE A 238 -0.80 -12.34 17.98
N PHE A 239 -2.02 -12.88 17.98
CA PHE A 239 -3.15 -12.28 17.25
C PHE A 239 -3.50 -10.89 17.76
N TRP A 240 -3.44 -10.68 19.08
CA TRP A 240 -3.70 -9.38 19.70
C TRP A 240 -2.64 -8.34 19.31
N VAL A 241 -1.35 -8.67 19.40
CA VAL A 241 -0.24 -7.80 18.97
C VAL A 241 -0.31 -7.51 17.47
N ALA A 242 -0.70 -8.51 16.66
CA ALA A 242 -0.87 -8.37 15.22
C ALA A 242 -2.07 -7.51 14.82
N LYS A 243 -2.94 -7.13 15.77
CA LYS A 243 -4.21 -6.42 15.53
C LYS A 243 -5.13 -7.11 14.53
N TRP A 244 -5.02 -8.44 14.38
CA TRP A 244 -5.67 -9.19 13.31
C TRP A 244 -7.21 -9.15 13.36
N MET A 245 -7.80 -8.86 14.53
CA MET A 245 -9.25 -8.77 14.73
C MET A 245 -9.76 -7.35 15.06
N GLN A 246 -8.92 -6.31 15.03
CA GLN A 246 -9.37 -4.95 15.37
C GLN A 246 -10.17 -4.30 14.24
N ASN A 247 -10.01 -4.74 12.99
CA ASN A 247 -10.68 -4.15 11.82
C ASN A 247 -11.97 -4.89 11.40
N VAL A 248 -12.43 -5.89 12.17
CA VAL A 248 -13.61 -6.71 11.82
C VAL A 248 -14.85 -6.33 12.63
N ILE A 249 -14.71 -5.45 13.63
CA ILE A 249 -15.79 -5.09 14.59
C ILE A 249 -16.25 -3.62 14.42
N GLU A 250 -15.77 -2.91 13.40
CA GLU A 250 -16.30 -1.58 13.03
C GLU A 250 -17.21 -1.66 11.81
#